data_AF-A0AAU1JCZ4-F1
#
_entry.id   AF-A0AAU1JCZ4-F1
#
_cell.length_a   1.000
_cell.length_b   1.000
_cell.length_c   1.000
_cell.angle_alpha   90.00
_cell.angle_beta   90.00
_cell.angle_gamma   90.00
#
_symmetry.space_group_name_H-M   'P 1'
#
loop_
_entity.id
_entity.type
_entity.pdbx_description
1 polymer ?
#
loop_
_entity_poly.entity_id
_entity_poly.type
_entity_poly.pdbx_seq_one_letter_code
_entity_poly.pdbx_strand_id
1 'polypeptide(L)'
;MIPRTEYPVFSRIPEEAEFWMPMEEDIPDDERIGYFRGVWMILGVTFEEARTMVSVEATQIAVIDSLSQTEIQFEEIARACDTGVVDGVRDELTRRQLLQRIPTLSEKELDDFYGDLGGLEVGVAGLAHAVSYIGGVPAASCRGHISEHRWSEQPVVFAAMDRQRAAWLEPLLHEAGCGCHIDPARLEFVVIDAPSVVESNALAQLIVDRFDGVDRFDRWLDLSNL
;
A
#
# COMPACT_ATOMS: atom_id res chain seq x y z
N MET A 1 13.90 -13.64 -3.35
CA MET A 1 14.64 -12.43 -3.74
C MET A 1 13.60 -11.33 -3.95
N ILE A 2 13.44 -10.50 -2.95
CA ILE A 2 12.64 -9.28 -3.05
C ILE A 2 13.55 -8.15 -3.60
N PRO A 3 13.14 -7.45 -4.67
CA PRO A 3 13.86 -6.29 -5.18
C PRO A 3 13.96 -5.20 -4.12
N ARG A 4 15.10 -4.52 -4.08
CA ARG A 4 15.34 -3.38 -3.20
C ARG A 4 15.91 -2.22 -4.00
N THR A 5 15.33 -1.05 -3.85
CA THR A 5 15.82 0.18 -4.44
C THR A 5 16.77 0.87 -3.46
N GLU A 6 17.98 1.18 -3.90
CA GLU A 6 18.98 1.90 -3.11
C GLU A 6 18.85 3.41 -3.33
N TYR A 7 18.36 4.13 -2.33
CA TYR A 7 18.29 5.59 -2.34
C TYR A 7 18.41 6.15 -0.91
N PRO A 8 18.79 7.43 -0.75
CA PRO A 8 18.73 8.09 0.54
C PRO A 8 17.28 8.21 1.01
N VAL A 9 16.94 7.53 2.10
CA VAL A 9 15.62 7.60 2.71
C VAL A 9 15.53 8.83 3.62
N PHE A 10 14.51 9.66 3.41
CA PHE A 10 14.23 10.83 4.26
C PHE A 10 12.88 10.63 4.95
N SER A 11 12.90 10.34 6.25
CA SER A 11 11.66 10.09 7.01
C SER A 11 10.99 11.35 7.56
N ARG A 12 11.64 12.51 7.43
CA ARG A 12 11.13 13.79 7.92
C ARG A 12 10.02 14.30 7.00
N ILE A 13 8.92 14.77 7.57
CA ILE A 13 7.83 15.34 6.79
C ILE A 13 8.29 16.67 6.14
N PRO A 14 8.12 16.86 4.82
CA PRO A 14 8.49 18.09 4.14
C PRO A 14 7.79 19.32 4.72
N GLU A 15 8.53 20.41 4.93
CA GLU A 15 7.97 21.67 5.44
C GLU A 15 7.07 22.34 4.40
N GLU A 16 7.39 22.12 3.13
CA GLU A 16 6.74 22.68 1.93
C GLU A 16 5.46 21.93 1.54
N ALA A 17 5.13 20.81 2.18
CA ALA A 17 3.88 20.12 1.94
C ALA A 17 2.70 21.04 2.29
N GLU A 18 1.76 21.18 1.36
CA GLU A 18 0.58 22.02 1.57
C GLU A 18 -0.38 21.39 2.58
N PHE A 19 -0.38 20.05 2.66
CA PHE A 19 -1.32 19.22 3.40
C PHE A 19 -2.76 19.49 3.00
N TRP A 20 -3.45 18.45 2.59
CA TRP A 20 -4.84 18.57 2.20
C TRP A 20 -5.59 17.31 2.61
N MET A 21 -6.84 17.53 3.00
CA MET A 21 -7.80 16.48 3.30
C MET A 21 -9.04 16.74 2.43
N PRO A 22 -9.43 15.80 1.55
CA PRO A 22 -10.63 15.96 0.75
C PRO A 22 -11.86 15.99 1.66
N MET A 23 -12.79 16.88 1.33
CA MET A 23 -14.18 16.84 1.79
C MET A 23 -14.98 15.86 0.94
N GLU A 24 -16.19 15.50 1.38
CA GLU A 24 -17.09 14.63 0.60
C GLU A 24 -17.33 15.14 -0.83
N GLU A 25 -17.50 16.46 -0.97
CA GLU A 25 -17.72 17.13 -2.25
C GLU A 25 -16.49 17.18 -3.17
N ASP A 26 -15.29 17.03 -2.61
CA ASP A 26 -14.03 16.98 -3.36
C ASP A 26 -13.77 15.61 -3.99
N ILE A 27 -14.67 14.66 -3.75
CA ILE A 27 -14.57 13.29 -4.22
C ILE A 27 -15.65 13.09 -5.28
N PRO A 28 -15.28 13.18 -6.56
CA PRO A 28 -16.22 12.92 -7.65
C PRO A 28 -16.77 11.49 -7.57
N ASP A 29 -18.04 11.32 -7.94
CA ASP A 29 -18.73 10.02 -7.95
C ASP A 29 -18.05 8.98 -8.87
N ASP A 30 -17.30 9.44 -9.88
CA ASP A 30 -16.65 8.64 -10.93
C ASP A 30 -15.16 8.94 -11.13
N GLU A 31 -14.70 10.13 -10.77
CA GLU A 31 -13.31 10.57 -10.84
C GLU A 31 -12.63 10.49 -9.46
N ARG A 32 -11.41 9.94 -9.46
CA ARG A 32 -10.62 9.71 -8.24
C ARG A 32 -9.83 10.98 -7.92
N ILE A 33 -9.43 11.16 -6.65
CA ILE A 33 -8.67 12.35 -6.24
C ILE A 33 -7.28 12.39 -6.93
N GLY A 34 -6.78 13.58 -7.27
CA GLY A 34 -5.41 13.77 -7.79
C GLY A 34 -5.18 13.34 -9.25
N TYR A 35 -6.25 13.16 -10.04
CA TYR A 35 -6.23 12.73 -11.45
C TYR A 35 -5.61 11.34 -11.69
N PHE A 36 -5.54 10.49 -10.67
CA PHE A 36 -5.09 9.13 -10.80
C PHE A 36 -6.16 8.26 -11.48
N ARG A 37 -5.78 7.50 -12.51
CA ARG A 37 -6.69 6.59 -13.23
C ARG A 37 -6.55 5.18 -12.67
N GLY A 38 -7.65 4.44 -12.58
CA GLY A 38 -7.61 3.03 -12.17
C GLY A 38 -7.41 2.75 -10.67
N VAL A 39 -7.33 3.77 -9.81
CA VAL A 39 -7.24 3.65 -8.31
C VAL A 39 -8.56 3.85 -7.53
N TRP A 40 -9.11 2.95 -6.73
CA TRP A 40 -10.37 3.26 -6.01
C TRP A 40 -10.05 3.81 -4.62
N MET A 41 -11.03 4.43 -4.00
CA MET A 41 -10.84 4.99 -2.67
C MET A 41 -10.90 3.92 -1.59
N ILE A 42 -10.00 4.05 -0.62
CA ILE A 42 -9.94 3.23 0.58
C ILE A 42 -10.20 4.19 1.75
N LEU A 43 -11.42 4.17 2.28
CA LEU A 43 -11.89 5.12 3.30
C LEU A 43 -12.54 4.40 4.46
N GLY A 44 -12.48 5.01 5.65
CA GLY A 44 -13.18 4.50 6.83
C GLY A 44 -12.74 3.10 7.26
N VAL A 45 -11.50 2.72 6.92
CA VAL A 45 -10.94 1.41 7.25
C VAL A 45 -10.88 1.26 8.76
N THR A 46 -11.50 0.20 9.26
CA THR A 46 -11.47 -0.16 10.68
C THR A 46 -10.10 -0.73 11.07
N PHE A 47 -9.81 -0.75 12.37
CA PHE A 47 -8.62 -1.42 12.90
C PHE A 47 -8.54 -2.89 12.44
N GLU A 48 -9.66 -3.62 12.50
CA GLU A 48 -9.69 -5.04 12.14
C GLU A 48 -9.39 -5.26 10.64
N GLU A 49 -9.94 -4.41 9.77
CA GLU A 49 -9.67 -4.45 8.33
C GLU A 49 -8.20 -4.13 8.02
N ALA A 50 -7.65 -3.05 8.58
CA ALA A 50 -6.25 -2.69 8.39
C ALA A 50 -5.31 -3.79 8.89
N ARG A 51 -5.54 -4.30 10.11
CA ARG A 51 -4.75 -5.40 10.68
C ARG A 51 -4.83 -6.66 9.83
N THR A 52 -6.03 -7.00 9.34
CA THR A 52 -6.22 -8.17 8.47
C THR A 52 -5.44 -7.99 7.17
N MET A 53 -5.56 -6.84 6.52
CA MET A 53 -4.85 -6.55 5.27
C MET A 53 -3.33 -6.62 5.44
N VAL A 54 -2.79 -5.98 6.49
CA VAL A 54 -1.36 -6.01 6.80
C VAL A 54 -0.88 -7.45 7.05
N SER A 55 -1.64 -8.24 7.80
CA SER A 55 -1.29 -9.64 8.11
C SER A 55 -1.35 -10.57 6.89
N VAL A 56 -2.34 -10.37 6.01
CA VAL A 56 -2.45 -11.12 4.74
C VAL A 56 -1.27 -10.79 3.85
N GLU A 57 -0.99 -9.50 3.66
CA GLU A 57 0.12 -9.03 2.83
C GLU A 57 1.47 -9.53 3.38
N ALA A 58 1.69 -9.49 4.70
CA ALA A 58 2.89 -10.02 5.35
C ALA A 58 3.09 -11.51 5.05
N THR A 59 2.01 -12.30 5.08
CA THR A 59 2.04 -13.73 4.75
C THR A 59 2.42 -13.95 3.29
N GLN A 60 1.84 -13.17 2.37
CA GLN A 60 2.15 -13.26 0.95
C GLN A 60 3.61 -12.84 0.67
N ILE A 61 4.10 -11.76 1.29
CA ILE A 61 5.50 -11.32 1.19
C ILE A 61 6.46 -12.44 1.65
N ALA A 62 6.17 -13.10 2.77
CA ALA A 62 6.99 -14.22 3.25
C ALA A 62 6.99 -15.42 2.27
N VAL A 63 5.87 -15.69 1.62
CA VAL A 63 5.79 -16.72 0.56
C VAL A 63 6.62 -16.28 -0.65
N ILE A 64 6.43 -15.05 -1.14
CA ILE A 64 7.17 -14.48 -2.27
C ILE A 64 8.68 -14.55 -2.03
N ASP A 65 9.15 -14.11 -0.86
CA ASP A 65 10.59 -14.10 -0.55
C ASP A 65 11.19 -15.51 -0.64
N SER A 66 10.49 -16.49 -0.06
CA SER A 66 10.95 -17.88 -0.03
C SER A 66 10.93 -18.60 -1.39
N LEU A 67 10.13 -18.12 -2.35
CA LEU A 67 9.93 -18.76 -3.65
C LEU A 67 10.67 -18.06 -4.78
N SER A 68 10.79 -16.73 -4.73
CA SER A 68 11.49 -15.95 -5.74
C SER A 68 13.01 -16.13 -5.61
N GLN A 69 13.70 -16.41 -6.70
CA GLN A 69 15.18 -16.40 -6.77
C GLN A 69 15.69 -15.25 -7.65
N THR A 70 14.81 -14.70 -8.48
CA THR A 70 15.10 -13.58 -9.38
C THR A 70 13.99 -12.53 -9.32
N GLU A 71 14.31 -11.33 -9.76
CA GLU A 71 13.38 -10.22 -9.97
C GLU A 71 12.18 -10.59 -10.87
N ILE A 72 12.42 -11.35 -11.94
CA ILE A 72 11.34 -11.81 -12.84
C ILE A 72 10.39 -12.75 -12.09
N GLN A 73 10.93 -13.68 -11.30
CA GLN A 73 10.11 -14.58 -10.50
C GLN A 73 9.34 -13.82 -9.41
N PHE A 74 9.97 -12.81 -8.80
CA PHE A 74 9.27 -11.93 -7.87
C PHE A 74 8.03 -11.31 -8.54
N GLU A 75 8.16 -10.70 -9.72
CA GLU A 75 7.02 -10.09 -10.41
C GLU A 75 5.93 -11.09 -10.81
N GLU A 76 6.30 -12.28 -11.30
CA GLU A 76 5.34 -13.32 -11.64
C GLU A 76 4.51 -13.74 -10.41
N ILE A 77 5.17 -13.94 -9.26
CA ILE A 77 4.53 -14.36 -8.03
C ILE A 77 3.72 -13.22 -7.40
N ALA A 78 4.28 -12.01 -7.35
CA ALA A 78 3.62 -10.82 -6.82
C ALA A 78 2.34 -10.53 -7.60
N ARG A 79 2.40 -10.58 -8.95
CA ARG A 79 1.21 -10.45 -9.80
C ARG A 79 0.16 -11.51 -9.50
N ALA A 80 0.56 -12.76 -9.25
CA ALA A 80 -0.40 -13.80 -8.86
C ALA A 80 -1.08 -13.49 -7.53
N CYS A 81 -0.38 -12.86 -6.59
CA CYS A 81 -0.95 -12.41 -5.31
C CYS A 81 -1.93 -11.24 -5.51
N ASP A 82 -1.61 -10.29 -6.39
CA ASP A 82 -2.47 -9.14 -6.68
C ASP A 82 -3.79 -9.55 -7.35
N THR A 83 -3.70 -10.43 -8.36
CA THR A 83 -4.87 -10.84 -9.16
C THR A 83 -5.59 -12.05 -8.57
N GLY A 84 -4.95 -12.78 -7.66
CA GLY A 84 -5.48 -14.02 -7.13
C GLY A 84 -5.36 -15.22 -8.06
N VAL A 85 -4.62 -15.10 -9.16
CA VAL A 85 -4.54 -16.11 -10.23
C VAL A 85 -3.09 -16.45 -10.57
N VAL A 86 -2.75 -17.74 -10.53
CA VAL A 86 -1.35 -18.21 -10.72
C VAL A 86 -0.95 -18.49 -12.18
N ASP A 87 -1.83 -18.24 -13.15
CA ASP A 87 -1.59 -18.50 -14.59
C ASP A 87 -0.36 -17.75 -15.15
N GLY A 88 -0.02 -16.60 -14.57
CA GLY A 88 1.19 -15.84 -14.91
C GLY A 88 2.51 -16.46 -14.45
N VAL A 89 2.48 -17.47 -13.57
CA VAL A 89 3.67 -18.10 -12.98
C VAL A 89 4.13 -19.28 -13.83
N ARG A 90 5.28 -19.10 -14.48
CA ARG A 90 5.78 -20.04 -15.50
C ARG A 90 6.25 -21.36 -14.91
N ASP A 91 6.90 -21.31 -13.74
CA ASP A 91 7.41 -22.50 -13.08
C ASP A 91 6.30 -23.28 -12.38
N GLU A 92 6.13 -24.55 -12.78
CA GLU A 92 5.06 -25.43 -12.29
C GLU A 92 5.25 -25.86 -10.83
N LEU A 93 6.49 -25.91 -10.32
CA LEU A 93 6.73 -26.21 -8.91
C LEU A 93 6.34 -25.01 -8.04
N THR A 94 6.78 -23.81 -8.41
CA THR A 94 6.40 -22.55 -7.77
C THR A 94 4.88 -22.38 -7.77
N ARG A 95 4.22 -22.62 -8.91
CA ARG A 95 2.75 -22.53 -9.01
C ARG A 95 2.03 -23.43 -8.00
N ARG A 96 2.43 -24.70 -7.92
CA ARG A 96 1.87 -25.65 -6.95
C ARG A 96 2.14 -25.24 -5.50
N GLN A 97 3.33 -24.72 -5.23
CA GLN A 97 3.68 -24.20 -3.90
C GLN A 97 2.85 -22.97 -3.52
N LEU A 98 2.54 -22.09 -4.47
CA LEU A 98 1.66 -20.94 -4.24
C LEU A 98 0.24 -21.38 -3.88
N LEU A 99 -0.38 -22.24 -4.68
CA LEU A 99 -1.73 -22.77 -4.41
C LEU A 99 -1.81 -23.50 -3.06
N GLN A 100 -0.71 -24.15 -2.64
CA GLN A 100 -0.65 -24.83 -1.35
C GLN A 100 -0.51 -23.85 -0.17
N ARG A 101 0.24 -22.76 -0.33
CA ARG A 101 0.62 -21.85 0.77
C ARG A 101 -0.29 -20.64 0.88
N ILE A 102 -0.98 -20.28 -0.19
CA ILE A 102 -1.94 -19.18 -0.25
C ILE A 102 -3.23 -19.77 -0.84
N PRO A 103 -4.10 -20.39 -0.01
CA PRO A 103 -5.22 -21.21 -0.47
C PRO A 103 -6.31 -20.45 -1.24
N THR A 104 -6.27 -19.13 -1.18
CA THR A 104 -7.16 -18.19 -1.88
C THR A 104 -6.75 -18.01 -3.35
N LEU A 105 -5.52 -18.38 -3.72
CA LEU A 105 -5.10 -18.36 -5.11
C LEU A 105 -5.78 -19.45 -5.93
N SER A 106 -6.02 -19.15 -7.20
CA SER A 106 -6.68 -20.04 -8.16
C SER A 106 -5.90 -20.20 -9.46
N GLU A 107 -6.14 -21.29 -10.18
CA GLU A 107 -5.54 -21.50 -11.51
C GLU A 107 -6.23 -20.71 -12.62
N LYS A 108 -7.45 -20.20 -12.37
CA LYS A 108 -8.28 -19.52 -13.37
C LYS A 108 -8.96 -18.34 -12.74
N GLU A 109 -9.12 -17.27 -13.51
CA GLU A 109 -10.00 -16.17 -13.15
C GLU A 109 -11.39 -16.74 -12.82
N LEU A 110 -11.85 -16.44 -11.61
CA LEU A 110 -13.20 -16.73 -11.15
C LEU A 110 -14.03 -15.46 -11.33
N ASP A 111 -15.26 -15.60 -11.83
CA ASP A 111 -16.20 -14.48 -11.91
C ASP A 111 -16.37 -13.86 -10.50
N ASP A 112 -16.32 -12.53 -10.41
CA ASP A 112 -16.41 -11.73 -9.17
C ASP A 112 -15.29 -11.93 -8.13
N PHE A 113 -14.12 -12.45 -8.54
CA PHE A 113 -12.98 -12.65 -7.63
C PHE A 113 -12.03 -11.44 -7.61
N TYR A 114 -11.95 -10.80 -6.45
CA TYR A 114 -10.84 -9.91 -6.11
C TYR A 114 -9.86 -10.72 -5.26
N GLY A 115 -8.56 -10.69 -5.60
CA GLY A 115 -7.52 -11.28 -4.75
C GLY A 115 -7.58 -10.75 -3.32
N ASP A 116 -6.95 -11.44 -2.37
CA ASP A 116 -7.07 -11.12 -0.93
C ASP A 116 -6.72 -9.67 -0.57
N LEU A 117 -5.95 -9.01 -1.43
CA LEU A 117 -5.53 -7.62 -1.27
C LEU A 117 -6.56 -6.60 -1.78
N GLY A 118 -7.79 -7.03 -2.07
CA GLY A 118 -8.87 -6.16 -2.52
C GLY A 118 -8.62 -5.54 -3.91
N GLY A 119 -7.78 -6.18 -4.73
CA GLY A 119 -7.31 -5.67 -6.01
C GLY A 119 -6.07 -4.76 -5.93
N LEU A 120 -5.54 -4.49 -4.73
CA LEU A 120 -4.28 -3.77 -4.56
C LEU A 120 -3.08 -4.69 -4.77
N GLU A 121 -1.91 -4.06 -4.89
CA GLU A 121 -0.65 -4.73 -5.10
C GLU A 121 0.02 -5.12 -3.78
N VAL A 122 0.63 -6.31 -3.76
CA VAL A 122 1.48 -6.73 -2.64
C VAL A 122 2.62 -5.73 -2.44
N GLY A 123 2.80 -5.30 -1.20
CA GLY A 123 3.79 -4.31 -0.79
C GLY A 123 3.25 -2.90 -0.65
N VAL A 124 1.99 -2.64 -0.99
CA VAL A 124 1.34 -1.34 -0.75
C VAL A 124 -0.09 -1.47 -0.23
N ALA A 125 -0.70 -2.65 -0.32
CA ALA A 125 -2.07 -2.89 0.10
C ALA A 125 -2.24 -2.67 1.61
N GLY A 126 -1.34 -3.24 2.41
CA GLY A 126 -1.33 -3.07 3.86
C GLY A 126 -1.09 -1.61 4.25
N LEU A 127 -0.14 -0.94 3.61
CA LEU A 127 0.17 0.45 3.90
C LEU A 127 -0.98 1.40 3.54
N ALA A 128 -1.63 1.21 2.40
CA ALA A 128 -2.80 2.00 2.02
C ALA A 128 -3.94 1.86 3.05
N HIS A 129 -4.22 0.64 3.52
CA HIS A 129 -5.22 0.41 4.56
C HIS A 129 -4.81 0.98 5.91
N ALA A 130 -3.53 0.87 6.30
CA ALA A 130 -3.02 1.44 7.55
C ALA A 130 -3.09 2.98 7.55
N VAL A 131 -2.78 3.62 6.42
CA VAL A 131 -2.93 5.07 6.23
C VAL A 131 -4.41 5.48 6.29
N SER A 132 -5.29 4.71 5.65
CA SER A 132 -6.73 4.95 5.73
C SER A 132 -7.27 4.80 7.16
N TYR A 133 -6.77 3.82 7.90
CA TYR A 133 -7.16 3.56 9.29
C TYR A 133 -6.86 4.74 10.22
N ILE A 134 -5.72 5.43 10.04
CA ILE A 134 -5.40 6.65 10.79
C ILE A 134 -6.10 7.91 10.24
N GLY A 135 -7.03 7.73 9.30
CA GLY A 135 -7.84 8.78 8.69
C GLY A 135 -7.14 9.58 7.59
N GLY A 136 -6.03 9.10 7.04
CA GLY A 136 -5.51 9.61 5.77
C GLY A 136 -6.33 9.09 4.59
N VAL A 137 -6.18 9.69 3.41
CA VAL A 137 -6.88 9.25 2.19
C VAL A 137 -5.86 8.82 1.15
N PRO A 138 -5.61 7.51 0.98
CA PRO A 138 -4.79 7.00 -0.10
C PRO A 138 -5.38 7.41 -1.45
N ALA A 139 -4.58 8.11 -2.26
CA ALA A 139 -4.93 8.57 -3.59
C ALA A 139 -4.45 7.61 -4.67
N ALA A 140 -3.25 7.05 -4.51
CA ALA A 140 -2.68 6.09 -5.43
C ALA A 140 -1.56 5.28 -4.75
N SER A 141 -1.29 4.09 -5.27
CA SER A 141 -0.22 3.24 -4.77
C SER A 141 0.38 2.40 -5.87
N CYS A 142 1.65 2.06 -5.74
CA CYS A 142 2.32 1.13 -6.64
C CYS A 142 3.47 0.44 -5.90
N ARG A 143 3.66 -0.86 -6.09
CA ARG A 143 4.77 -1.60 -5.48
C ARG A 143 6.14 -1.35 -6.12
N GLY A 144 6.21 -0.60 -7.21
CA GLY A 144 7.43 -0.36 -7.98
C GLY A 144 7.77 -1.48 -8.97
N HIS A 145 6.85 -1.81 -9.88
CA HIS A 145 6.99 -2.91 -10.85
C HIS A 145 8.30 -2.86 -11.65
N ILE A 146 8.86 -4.03 -11.94
CA ILE A 146 9.99 -4.19 -12.85
C ILE A 146 9.49 -4.19 -14.30
N SER A 147 9.31 -3.00 -14.87
CA SER A 147 8.92 -2.81 -16.26
C SER A 147 9.51 -1.53 -16.86
N GLU A 148 9.59 -1.46 -18.19
CA GLU A 148 10.07 -0.27 -18.92
C GLU A 148 9.16 0.96 -18.73
N HIS A 149 7.90 0.76 -18.33
CA HIS A 149 6.89 1.79 -18.17
C HIS A 149 6.36 1.86 -16.74
N ARG A 150 7.21 1.55 -15.76
CA ARG A 150 6.84 1.60 -14.34
C ARG A 150 6.50 3.03 -13.90
N TRP A 151 5.42 3.16 -13.13
CA TRP A 151 4.99 4.46 -12.58
C TRP A 151 5.90 4.94 -11.44
N SER A 152 6.46 4.01 -10.67
CA SER A 152 7.46 4.25 -9.61
C SER A 152 8.55 3.19 -9.67
N GLU A 153 9.76 3.50 -9.19
CA GLU A 153 10.87 2.54 -9.10
C GLU A 153 10.84 1.71 -7.82
N GLN A 154 10.02 2.10 -6.85
CA GLN A 154 9.93 1.52 -5.52
C GLN A 154 8.48 1.56 -5.03
N PRO A 155 8.13 0.82 -3.96
CA PRO A 155 6.83 0.95 -3.31
C PRO A 155 6.54 2.40 -2.92
N VAL A 156 5.39 2.91 -3.34
CA VAL A 156 4.91 4.25 -3.03
C VAL A 156 3.41 4.24 -2.72
N VAL A 157 3.00 5.09 -1.78
CA VAL A 157 1.62 5.44 -1.50
C VAL A 157 1.51 6.96 -1.45
N PHE A 158 0.70 7.52 -2.34
CA PHE A 158 0.27 8.91 -2.31
C PHE A 158 -0.93 8.99 -1.39
N ALA A 159 -0.91 9.90 -0.42
CA ALA A 159 -2.04 10.09 0.48
C ALA A 159 -2.27 11.55 0.80
N ALA A 160 -3.55 11.93 0.79
CA ALA A 160 -4.02 13.19 1.36
C ALA A 160 -4.06 13.01 2.88
N MET A 161 -3.42 13.93 3.59
CA MET A 161 -3.38 13.96 5.05
C MET A 161 -3.17 15.37 5.55
N ASP A 162 -3.68 15.67 6.73
CA ASP A 162 -3.31 16.88 7.45
C ASP A 162 -1.91 16.77 8.08
N ARG A 163 -1.42 17.91 8.56
CA ARG A 163 -0.10 18.01 9.20
C ARG A 163 0.01 17.17 10.47
N GLN A 164 -1.09 17.00 11.22
CA GLN A 164 -1.07 16.25 12.48
C GLN A 164 -0.87 14.75 12.22
N ARG A 165 -1.60 14.19 11.25
CA ARG A 165 -1.48 12.80 10.80
C ARG A 165 -0.11 12.53 10.19
N ALA A 166 0.41 13.44 9.36
CA ALA A 166 1.77 13.31 8.84
C ALA A 166 2.81 13.30 9.96
N ALA A 167 2.68 14.17 10.97
CA ALA A 167 3.58 14.21 12.12
C ALA A 167 3.54 12.92 12.97
N TRP A 168 2.40 12.20 13.00
CA TRP A 168 2.33 10.89 13.63
C TRP A 168 3.14 9.82 12.88
N LEU A 169 3.23 9.93 11.56
CA LEU A 169 3.97 8.98 10.72
C LEU A 169 5.48 9.16 10.82
N GLU A 170 5.99 10.37 11.00
CA GLU A 170 7.44 10.66 11.03
C GLU A 170 8.27 9.68 11.88
N PRO A 171 7.96 9.40 13.17
CA PRO A 171 8.73 8.44 13.95
C PRO A 171 8.61 7.00 13.43
N LEU A 172 7.45 6.63 12.86
CA LEU A 172 7.21 5.29 12.32
C LEU A 172 7.93 5.06 10.99
N LEU A 173 7.98 6.09 10.15
CA LEU A 173 8.75 6.11 8.90
C LEU A 173 10.23 5.84 9.19
N HIS A 174 10.79 6.54 10.17
CA HIS A 174 12.17 6.33 10.59
C HIS A 174 12.40 4.91 11.13
N GLU A 175 11.49 4.40 11.96
CA GLU A 175 11.58 3.05 12.53
C GLU A 175 11.49 1.95 11.45
N ALA A 176 10.63 2.13 10.45
CA ALA A 176 10.48 1.20 9.33
C ALA A 176 11.61 1.29 8.29
N GLY A 177 12.38 2.38 8.28
CA GLY A 177 13.31 2.69 7.19
C GLY A 177 12.61 3.16 5.91
N CYS A 178 11.44 3.78 6.04
CA CYS A 178 10.65 4.36 4.96
C CYS A 178 10.85 5.87 4.85
N GLY A 179 10.58 6.40 3.66
CA GLY A 179 10.73 7.80 3.33
C GLY A 179 9.39 8.50 3.17
N CYS A 180 9.47 9.83 3.20
CA CYS A 180 8.36 10.73 3.00
C CYS A 180 8.83 11.95 2.20
N HIS A 181 8.14 12.25 1.11
CA HIS A 181 8.42 13.41 0.27
C HIS A 181 7.13 13.97 -0.35
N ILE A 182 7.27 14.97 -1.22
CA ILE A 182 6.18 15.56 -2.01
C ILE A 182 6.50 15.41 -3.50
N ASP A 183 5.47 15.23 -4.31
CA ASP A 183 5.56 15.36 -5.77
C ASP A 183 5.39 16.85 -6.12
N PRO A 184 6.36 17.51 -6.78
CA PRO A 184 6.24 18.92 -7.17
C PRO A 184 5.02 19.22 -8.06
N ALA A 185 4.46 18.21 -8.74
CA ALA A 185 3.25 18.35 -9.53
C ALA A 185 1.97 18.20 -8.69
N ARG A 186 2.07 17.76 -7.42
CA ARG A 186 0.96 17.49 -6.51
C ARG A 186 1.35 17.74 -5.04
N LEU A 187 1.50 19.01 -4.69
CA LEU A 187 1.95 19.45 -3.36
C LEU A 187 0.96 19.13 -2.23
N GLU A 188 -0.29 18.82 -2.60
CA GLU A 188 -1.38 18.47 -1.71
C GLU A 188 -1.27 17.04 -1.14
N PHE A 189 -0.49 16.16 -1.80
CA PHE A 189 -0.28 14.79 -1.35
C PHE A 189 1.06 14.60 -0.68
N VAL A 190 1.04 13.83 0.41
CA VAL A 190 2.25 13.26 1.00
C VAL A 190 2.54 11.94 0.26
N VAL A 191 3.78 11.79 -0.21
CA VAL A 191 4.26 10.57 -0.83
C VAL A 191 5.06 9.79 0.20
N ILE A 192 4.56 8.62 0.56
CA ILE A 192 5.27 7.65 1.40
C ILE A 192 5.95 6.65 0.47
N ASP A 193 7.25 6.45 0.64
CA ASP A 193 8.03 5.51 -0.14
C ASP A 193 8.77 4.50 0.76
N ALA A 194 9.13 3.35 0.19
CA ALA A 194 9.90 2.34 0.88
C ALA A 194 10.98 1.72 -0.02
N PRO A 195 12.14 1.31 0.52
CA PRO A 195 13.16 0.60 -0.24
C PRO A 195 12.70 -0.72 -0.86
N SER A 196 11.74 -1.41 -0.22
CA SER A 196 11.13 -2.63 -0.75
C SER A 196 9.74 -2.86 -0.15
N VAL A 197 9.03 -3.88 -0.66
CA VAL A 197 7.73 -4.28 -0.13
C VAL A 197 7.79 -4.71 1.34
N VAL A 198 8.97 -5.13 1.83
CA VAL A 198 9.19 -5.51 3.22
C VAL A 198 9.11 -4.29 4.13
N GLU A 199 9.83 -3.22 3.82
CA GLU A 199 9.80 -1.98 4.61
C GLU A 199 8.40 -1.33 4.57
N SER A 200 7.75 -1.35 3.41
CA SER A 200 6.39 -0.82 3.27
C SER A 200 5.39 -1.56 4.19
N ASN A 201 5.43 -2.89 4.20
CA ASN A 201 4.59 -3.69 5.09
C ASN A 201 4.99 -3.53 6.58
N ALA A 202 6.28 -3.37 6.87
CA ALA A 202 6.76 -3.08 8.23
C ALA A 202 6.22 -1.72 8.74
N LEU A 203 6.20 -0.69 7.90
CA LEU A 203 5.57 0.58 8.24
C LEU A 203 4.08 0.41 8.49
N ALA A 204 3.38 -0.34 7.64
CA ALA A 204 1.96 -0.62 7.82
C ALA A 204 1.67 -1.31 9.17
N GLN A 205 2.48 -2.29 9.54
CA GLN A 205 2.40 -2.97 10.83
C GLN A 205 2.64 -2.01 12.00
N LEU A 206 3.67 -1.16 11.92
CA LEU A 206 3.97 -0.17 12.95
C LEU A 206 2.83 0.85 13.13
N ILE A 207 2.17 1.26 12.05
CA ILE A 207 0.98 2.13 12.12
C ILE A 207 -0.14 1.42 12.86
N VAL A 208 -0.52 0.22 12.43
CA VAL A 208 -1.61 -0.55 13.04
C VAL A 208 -1.34 -0.83 14.52
N ASP A 209 -0.12 -1.26 14.87
CA ASP A 209 0.26 -1.57 16.25
C ASP A 209 0.31 -0.33 17.13
N ARG A 210 0.80 0.80 16.61
CA ARG A 210 0.88 2.06 17.37
C ARG A 210 -0.50 2.59 17.75
N PHE A 211 -1.47 2.37 16.89
CA PHE A 211 -2.82 2.91 17.04
C PHE A 211 -3.85 1.85 17.46
N ASP A 212 -3.44 0.65 17.86
CA ASP A 212 -4.34 -0.40 18.36
C ASP A 212 -5.29 0.13 19.45
N GLY A 213 -6.58 -0.18 19.29
CA GLY A 213 -7.64 0.23 20.21
C GLY A 213 -7.94 1.73 20.23
N VAL A 214 -7.37 2.51 19.31
CA VAL A 214 -7.63 3.94 19.19
C VAL A 214 -8.90 4.18 18.38
N ASP A 215 -10.02 4.37 19.08
CA ASP A 215 -11.31 4.81 18.53
C ASP A 215 -11.34 6.35 18.40
N ARG A 216 -10.27 6.95 17.84
CA ARG A 216 -10.12 8.42 17.72
C ARG A 216 -10.26 8.96 16.31
N PHE A 217 -10.24 8.09 15.31
CA PHE A 217 -10.38 8.50 13.92
C PHE A 217 -11.86 8.39 13.53
N ASP A 218 -12.73 8.89 14.40
CA ASP A 218 -14.17 8.95 14.21
C ASP A 218 -14.43 9.70 12.91
N ARG A 219 -14.63 8.94 11.84
CA ARG A 219 -15.07 9.32 10.50
C ARG A 219 -14.12 10.29 9.79
N TRP A 220 -13.75 9.92 8.56
CA TRP A 220 -13.14 10.83 7.58
C TRP A 220 -13.92 12.16 7.41
N LEU A 221 -15.20 12.21 7.83
CA LEU A 221 -16.14 13.33 7.68
C LEU A 221 -16.40 14.19 8.94
N ASP A 222 -15.84 13.92 10.11
CA ASP A 222 -16.10 14.75 11.32
C ASP A 222 -15.24 16.04 11.40
N LEU A 223 -14.86 16.59 10.24
CA LEU A 223 -14.08 17.82 10.11
C LEU A 223 -14.90 19.12 10.21
N SER A 224 -16.17 19.04 10.63
CA SER A 224 -17.02 20.23 10.81
C SER A 224 -17.07 20.79 12.23
N ASN A 225 -16.42 20.15 13.23
CA ASN A 225 -16.55 20.55 14.65
C ASN A 225 -15.25 20.56 15.47
N LEU A 226 -14.12 21.02 14.90
CA LEU A 226 -12.93 21.42 15.69
C LEU A 226 -12.47 22.84 15.33
#